data_AF-A0A563D540-F1
#
_entry.id   AF-A0A563D540-F1
#
_cell.length_a   1.000
_cell.length_b   1.000
_cell.length_c   1.000
_cell.angle_alpha   90.00
_cell.angle_beta   90.00
_cell.angle_gamma   90.00
#
_symmetry.space_group_name_H-M   'P 1'
#
loop_
_entity.id
_entity.type
_entity.pdbx_description
1 polymer ?
#
loop_
_entity_poly.entity_id
_entity_poly.type
_entity_poly.pdbx_seq_one_letter_code
_entity_poly.pdbx_strand_id
1 'polypeptide(L)'
;MGNNSAKTIKKQSKPSLWKRRLLKVVLVVTALVVLFVACNVVKIWSTNLSMSHYLRKKYNQEFVVGTPSLSSAGLGFAGTWGADAHPVNNKNLTFRIIKAEDRDSFSDQYTAKIWSQRETTRLNKIAQQNASNSKWRVNASVEIYLAEPLADTALPDNPKVEEIIKQDYGPAYTVNLSYFELQNTSYDDVVRDMERITSNVTNNGIKNVNYNYSVTNSKGVIKRCKTTYDKPFDHSYNDIKDCLR
;
A
#
# COMPACT_ATOMS: atom_id res chain seq x y z
N MET A 1 25.34 80.63 31.41
CA MET A 1 24.27 79.65 31.10
C MET A 1 24.66 79.04 29.76
N GLY A 2 25.33 77.89 29.70
CA GLY A 2 24.76 76.58 30.01
C GLY A 2 24.37 75.90 28.69
N ASN A 3 25.22 75.00 28.18
CA ASN A 3 24.79 73.63 27.87
C ASN A 3 25.94 72.79 27.30
N ASN A 4 26.22 71.72 28.05
CA ASN A 4 27.02 70.57 27.64
C ASN A 4 26.38 69.88 26.42
N SER A 5 27.18 69.52 25.43
CA SER A 5 26.83 68.43 24.53
C SER A 5 28.06 67.55 24.33
N ALA A 6 28.31 66.69 25.32
CA ALA A 6 29.25 65.58 25.17
C ALA A 6 28.58 64.53 24.27
N LYS A 7 28.98 64.48 23.00
CA LYS A 7 28.69 63.34 22.12
C LYS A 7 29.51 62.15 22.58
N THR A 8 28.87 61.24 23.31
CA THR A 8 29.43 59.94 23.67
C THR A 8 29.64 59.10 22.41
N ILE A 9 30.89 58.99 21.94
CA ILE A 9 31.26 58.03 20.89
C ILE A 9 31.25 56.64 21.53
N LYS A 10 30.20 55.86 21.26
CA LYS A 10 30.14 54.42 21.62
C LYS A 10 31.31 53.70 20.93
N LYS A 11 32.32 53.30 21.71
CA LYS A 11 33.43 52.45 21.26
C LYS A 11 32.87 51.07 20.92
N GLN A 12 32.71 50.77 19.62
CA GLN A 12 32.29 49.45 19.13
C GLN A 12 33.37 48.43 19.54
N SER A 13 33.06 47.54 20.48
CA SER A 13 34.00 46.49 20.89
C SER A 13 34.12 45.47 19.74
N LYS A 14 35.35 45.25 19.26
CA LYS A 14 35.61 44.24 18.23
C LYS A 14 35.30 42.86 18.84
N PRO A 15 34.44 42.03 18.21
CA PRO A 15 34.13 40.71 18.76
C PRO A 15 35.41 39.88 18.85
N SER A 16 35.59 39.19 19.99
CA SER A 16 36.80 38.41 20.26
C SER A 16 37.07 37.42 19.13
N LEU A 17 38.35 37.14 18.86
CA LEU A 17 38.76 36.20 17.81
C LEU A 17 38.08 34.84 17.96
N TRP A 18 37.82 34.42 19.21
CA TRP A 18 37.07 33.21 19.53
C TRP A 18 35.61 33.27 19.06
N LYS A 19 34.90 34.38 19.30
CA LYS A 19 33.53 34.60 18.78
C LYS A 19 33.47 34.57 17.25
N ARG A 20 34.50 35.10 16.56
CA ARG A 20 34.60 35.03 15.08
C ARG A 20 34.85 33.61 14.58
N ARG A 21 35.69 32.82 15.25
CA ARG A 21 35.93 31.41 14.92
C ARG A 21 34.67 30.57 15.13
N LEU A 22 33.97 30.78 16.25
CA LEU A 22 32.71 30.09 16.55
C LEU A 22 31.63 30.41 15.52
N LEU A 23 31.48 31.68 15.14
CA LEU A 23 30.55 32.09 14.07
C LEU A 23 30.84 31.40 12.73
N LYS A 24 32.12 31.26 12.36
CA LYS A 24 32.51 30.55 11.13
C LYS A 24 32.14 29.07 11.18
N VAL A 25 32.39 28.38 12.30
CA VAL A 25 32.02 26.96 12.45
C VAL A 25 30.51 26.79 12.35
N VAL A 26 29.74 27.65 13.03
CA VAL A 26 28.27 27.62 12.95
C VAL A 26 27.79 27.78 11.51
N LEU A 27 28.34 28.76 10.76
CA LEU A 27 27.98 28.98 9.35
C LEU A 27 28.29 27.76 8.47
N VAL A 28 29.44 27.11 8.67
CA VAL A 28 29.81 25.91 7.92
C VAL A 28 28.84 24.76 8.22
N VAL A 29 28.52 24.51 9.49
CA VAL A 29 27.56 23.48 9.88
C VAL A 29 26.18 23.77 9.29
N THR A 30 25.71 25.03 9.36
CA THR A 30 24.43 25.43 8.76
C THR A 30 24.45 25.20 7.24
N ALA A 31 25.53 25.57 6.54
CA ALA A 31 25.63 25.35 5.10
C ALA A 31 25.59 23.86 4.73
N LEU A 32 26.27 23.00 5.51
CA LEU A 32 26.23 21.55 5.31
C LEU A 32 24.82 20.97 5.53
N VAL A 33 24.11 21.43 6.57
CA VAL A 33 22.72 21.01 6.83
C VAL A 33 21.80 21.45 5.70
N VAL A 34 21.92 22.70 5.24
CA VAL A 34 21.10 23.21 4.12
C VAL A 34 21.40 22.42 2.84
N LEU A 35 22.67 22.16 2.53
CA LEU A 35 23.06 21.35 1.38
C LEU A 35 22.49 19.93 1.48
N PHE A 36 22.59 19.31 2.65
CA PHE A 36 22.04 17.98 2.89
C PHE A 36 20.54 17.95 2.64
N VAL A 37 19.78 18.91 3.20
CA VAL A 37 18.33 19.01 2.99
C VAL A 37 18.00 19.23 1.51
N ALA A 38 18.69 20.16 0.84
CA ALA A 38 18.47 20.45 -0.57
C ALA A 38 18.71 19.21 -1.46
N CYS A 39 19.81 18.49 -1.23
CA CYS A 39 20.10 17.25 -1.95
C CYS A 39 19.00 16.19 -1.76
N ASN A 40 18.48 16.04 -0.54
CA ASN A 40 17.38 15.11 -0.27
C ASN A 40 16.08 15.52 -0.99
N VAL A 41 15.74 16.81 -0.98
CA VAL A 41 14.56 17.34 -1.70
C VAL A 41 14.66 17.07 -3.20
N VAL A 42 15.82 17.33 -3.81
CA VAL A 42 16.06 17.08 -5.23
C VAL A 42 15.89 15.60 -5.57
N LYS A 43 16.42 14.68 -4.74
CA LYS A 43 16.26 13.24 -4.94
C LYS A 43 14.79 12.82 -4.90
N ILE A 44 14.04 13.27 -3.89
CA ILE A 44 12.61 12.96 -3.74
C ILE A 44 11.83 13.44 -4.97
N TRP A 45 12.08 14.67 -5.42
CA TRP A 45 11.41 15.25 -6.59
C TRP A 45 11.75 14.51 -7.88
N SER A 46 13.03 14.21 -8.11
CA SER A 46 13.48 13.44 -9.28
C SER A 46 12.87 12.03 -9.30
N THR A 47 12.82 11.35 -8.15
CA THR A 47 12.19 10.03 -8.03
C THR A 47 10.70 10.11 -8.35
N ASN A 48 9.99 11.11 -7.81
CA ASN A 48 8.57 11.31 -8.07
C ASN A 48 8.28 11.52 -9.57
N LEU A 49 9.07 12.38 -10.24
CA LEU A 49 8.96 12.63 -11.67
C LEU A 49 9.19 11.35 -12.48
N SER A 50 10.21 10.56 -12.11
CA SER A 50 10.54 9.30 -12.79
C SER A 50 9.42 8.25 -12.66
N MET A 51 8.82 8.14 -11.47
CA MET A 51 7.67 7.25 -11.22
C MET A 51 6.43 7.68 -12.02
N SER A 52 6.13 8.99 -12.04
CA SER A 52 5.02 9.53 -12.82
C SER A 52 5.22 9.27 -14.32
N HIS A 53 6.42 9.54 -14.84
CA HIS A 53 6.77 9.27 -16.24
C HIS A 53 6.65 7.78 -16.60
N TYR A 54 7.13 6.88 -15.74
CA TYR A 54 6.98 5.43 -15.91
C TYR A 54 5.51 5.03 -16.05
N LEU A 55 4.65 5.45 -15.11
CA LEU A 55 3.22 5.11 -15.12
C LEU A 55 2.53 5.68 -16.36
N ARG A 56 2.84 6.93 -16.71
CA ARG A 56 2.30 7.56 -17.92
C ARG A 56 2.67 6.81 -19.17
N LYS A 57 3.94 6.42 -19.30
CA LYS A 57 4.42 5.65 -20.46
C LYS A 57 3.76 4.28 -20.54
N LYS A 58 3.62 3.58 -19.41
CA LYS A 58 3.09 2.22 -19.34
C LYS A 58 1.59 2.16 -19.64
N TYR A 59 0.80 3.09 -19.08
CA TYR A 59 -0.66 3.05 -19.13
C TYR A 59 -1.29 4.11 -20.03
N ASN A 60 -0.49 4.94 -20.69
CA ASN A 60 -0.94 6.02 -21.58
C ASN A 60 -1.98 6.96 -20.93
N GLN A 61 -1.81 7.27 -19.64
CA GLN A 61 -2.66 8.18 -18.88
C GLN A 61 -1.86 8.88 -17.77
N GLU A 62 -2.37 9.99 -17.23
CA GLU A 62 -1.66 10.74 -16.18
C GLU A 62 -1.95 10.21 -14.77
N PHE A 63 -0.93 10.24 -13.91
CA PHE A 63 -1.00 9.79 -12.52
C PHE A 63 -0.45 10.85 -11.56
N VAL A 64 -1.12 10.96 -10.41
CA VAL A 64 -0.61 11.66 -9.24
C VAL A 64 0.21 10.67 -8.42
N VAL A 65 1.49 10.98 -8.22
CA VAL A 65 2.39 10.20 -7.37
C VAL A 65 2.61 10.99 -6.08
N GLY A 66 2.40 10.36 -4.93
CA GLY A 66 2.68 10.94 -3.63
C GLY A 66 4.18 11.11 -3.37
N THR A 67 4.54 11.70 -2.23
CA THR A 67 5.94 11.90 -1.87
C THR A 67 6.66 10.55 -1.71
N PRO A 68 7.68 10.24 -2.53
CA PRO A 68 8.41 9.00 -2.39
C PRO A 68 9.20 8.95 -1.09
N SER A 69 9.20 7.80 -0.44
CA SER A 69 10.07 7.50 0.69
C SER A 69 11.03 6.37 0.33
N LEU A 70 12.25 6.45 0.84
CA LEU A 70 13.26 5.42 0.65
C LEU A 70 13.18 4.44 1.81
N SER A 71 12.93 3.16 1.52
CA SER A 71 13.18 2.11 2.51
C SER A 71 14.68 1.80 2.53
N SER A 72 15.25 1.80 3.74
CA SER A 72 16.64 1.39 3.95
C SER A 72 16.74 -0.13 3.85
N ALA A 73 17.51 -0.63 2.90
CA ALA A 73 18.08 -1.96 3.01
C ALA A 73 19.37 -1.86 3.87
N GLY A 74 19.73 -2.93 4.59
CA GLY A 74 20.90 -2.92 5.49
C GLY A 74 22.22 -2.60 4.78
N LEU A 75 23.31 -2.45 5.53
CA LEU A 75 24.65 -2.21 4.97
C LEU A 75 24.95 -3.20 3.82
N GLY A 76 25.18 -2.67 2.62
CA GLY A 76 25.51 -3.45 1.42
C GLY A 76 24.35 -3.74 0.46
N PHE A 77 23.12 -3.29 0.74
CA PHE A 77 21.98 -3.45 -0.15
C PHE A 77 21.41 -2.09 -0.59
N ALA A 78 21.06 -1.96 -1.87
CA ALA A 78 20.38 -0.78 -2.39
C ALA A 78 18.96 -0.66 -1.81
N GLY A 79 18.55 0.55 -1.45
CA GLY A 79 17.21 0.81 -0.94
C GLY A 79 16.15 0.72 -2.03
N THR A 80 14.88 0.78 -1.63
CA THR A 80 13.75 0.86 -2.56
C THR A 80 12.96 2.12 -2.29
N TRP A 81 12.89 2.99 -3.30
CA TRP A 81 11.96 4.10 -3.26
C TRP A 81 10.56 3.58 -3.44
N GLY A 82 9.61 4.23 -2.79
CA GLY A 82 8.26 4.14 -3.29
C GLY A 82 7.29 5.16 -2.76
N ALA A 83 6.21 5.30 -3.50
CA ALA A 83 5.07 6.14 -3.18
C ALA A 83 3.75 5.39 -3.40
N ASP A 84 2.69 5.95 -2.85
CA ASP A 84 1.34 5.69 -3.33
C ASP A 84 1.07 6.55 -4.56
N ALA A 85 0.34 6.01 -5.52
CA ALA A 85 -0.05 6.69 -6.74
C ALA A 85 -1.51 6.39 -7.10
N HIS A 86 -2.13 7.29 -7.86
CA HIS A 86 -3.47 7.07 -8.41
C HIS A 86 -3.64 7.81 -9.74
N PRO A 87 -4.54 7.35 -10.63
CA PRO A 87 -4.92 8.11 -11.81
C PRO A 87 -5.46 9.49 -11.42
N VAL A 88 -5.19 10.52 -12.23
CA VAL A 88 -5.67 11.89 -11.99
C VAL A 88 -7.20 11.93 -11.81
N ASN A 89 -7.92 11.11 -12.57
CA ASN A 89 -9.39 11.07 -12.58
C ASN A 89 -10.00 10.17 -11.49
N ASN A 90 -9.22 9.41 -10.72
CA ASN A 90 -9.78 8.47 -9.74
C ASN A 90 -8.84 8.18 -8.56
N LYS A 91 -8.96 8.98 -7.49
CA LYS A 91 -8.19 8.80 -6.25
C LYS A 91 -8.48 7.49 -5.51
N ASN A 92 -9.66 6.88 -5.72
CA ASN A 92 -10.00 5.60 -5.08
C ASN A 92 -9.19 4.42 -5.65
N LEU A 93 -8.55 4.61 -6.81
CA LEU A 93 -7.58 3.69 -7.39
C LEU A 93 -6.16 3.98 -6.90
N THR A 94 -6.00 4.15 -5.59
CA THR A 94 -4.67 4.27 -4.99
C THR A 94 -3.98 2.90 -4.99
N PHE A 95 -2.74 2.86 -5.48
CA PHE A 95 -1.88 1.69 -5.56
C PHE A 95 -0.42 2.06 -5.25
N ARG A 96 0.40 1.05 -4.98
CA ARG A 96 1.81 1.22 -4.65
C ARG A 96 2.69 1.17 -5.92
N ILE A 97 3.62 2.11 -6.06
CA ILE A 97 4.70 2.09 -7.06
C ILE A 97 6.07 2.11 -6.38
N ILE A 98 6.95 1.21 -6.79
CA ILE A 98 8.32 1.13 -6.29
C ILE A 98 9.33 1.38 -7.40
N LYS A 99 10.50 1.91 -7.01
CA LYS A 99 11.68 2.07 -7.86
C LYS A 99 12.91 1.66 -7.07
N ALA A 100 13.78 0.86 -7.67
CA ALA A 100 15.09 0.59 -7.07
C ALA A 100 15.91 1.90 -6.93
N GLU A 101 16.65 2.05 -5.83
CA GLU A 101 17.40 3.29 -5.54
C GLU A 101 18.45 3.60 -6.60
N ASP A 102 19.19 2.59 -7.04
CA ASP A 102 20.41 2.69 -7.84
C ASP A 102 20.20 2.40 -9.34
N ARG A 103 19.00 2.02 -9.75
CA ARG A 103 18.68 1.64 -11.14
C ARG A 103 17.27 2.03 -11.56
N ASP A 104 17.04 2.10 -12.87
CA ASP A 104 15.73 2.43 -13.46
C ASP A 104 14.83 1.20 -13.61
N SER A 105 14.68 0.48 -12.51
CA SER A 105 13.76 -0.66 -12.37
C SER A 105 12.54 -0.19 -11.60
N PHE A 106 11.36 -0.35 -12.19
CA PHE A 106 10.08 0.09 -11.64
C PHE A 106 9.10 -1.06 -11.62
N SER A 107 8.32 -1.15 -10.54
CA SER A 107 7.20 -2.07 -10.44
C SER A 107 6.02 -1.36 -9.78
N ASP A 108 4.82 -1.69 -10.22
CA ASP A 108 3.59 -1.06 -9.75
C ASP A 108 2.45 -2.06 -9.61
N GLN A 109 1.46 -1.69 -8.80
CA GLN A 109 0.28 -2.52 -8.52
C GLN A 109 -1.00 -1.96 -9.16
N TYR A 110 -0.92 -1.09 -10.17
CA TYR A 110 -2.10 -0.49 -10.79
C TYR A 110 -2.98 -1.54 -11.47
N THR A 111 -2.39 -2.38 -12.33
CA THR A 111 -3.09 -3.50 -12.97
C THR A 111 -3.71 -4.44 -11.93
N ALA A 112 -2.94 -4.78 -10.89
CA ALA A 112 -3.40 -5.57 -9.76
C ALA A 112 -4.64 -4.97 -9.10
N LYS A 113 -4.65 -3.65 -8.87
CA LYS A 113 -5.76 -2.91 -8.26
C LYS A 113 -7.02 -2.95 -9.13
N ILE A 114 -6.88 -2.80 -10.44
CA ILE A 114 -8.02 -2.90 -11.37
C ILE A 114 -8.60 -4.32 -11.39
N TRP A 115 -7.74 -5.33 -11.49
CA TRP A 115 -8.19 -6.73 -11.46
C TRP A 115 -8.85 -7.08 -10.12
N SER A 116 -8.31 -6.59 -9.01
CA SER A 116 -8.89 -6.72 -7.66
C SER A 116 -10.31 -6.17 -7.59
N GLN A 117 -10.58 -4.99 -8.20
CA GLN A 117 -11.93 -4.41 -8.22
C GLN A 117 -12.91 -5.24 -9.05
N ARG A 118 -12.48 -5.76 -10.20
CA ARG A 118 -13.31 -6.63 -11.04
C ARG A 118 -13.66 -7.92 -10.30
N GLU A 119 -12.68 -8.56 -9.68
CA GLU A 119 -12.88 -9.79 -8.92
C GLU A 119 -13.66 -9.56 -7.62
N THR A 120 -13.48 -8.42 -6.96
CA THR A 120 -14.32 -7.99 -5.84
C THR A 120 -15.78 -7.84 -6.28
N THR A 121 -16.03 -7.25 -7.45
CA THR A 121 -17.39 -7.09 -7.98
C THR A 121 -18.01 -8.45 -8.30
N ARG A 122 -17.24 -9.36 -8.91
CA ARG A 122 -17.67 -10.73 -9.23
C ARG A 122 -17.98 -11.52 -7.95
N LEU A 123 -17.07 -11.51 -6.97
CA LEU A 123 -17.23 -12.20 -5.71
C LEU A 123 -18.40 -11.64 -4.89
N ASN A 124 -18.61 -10.32 -4.89
CA ASN A 124 -19.76 -9.72 -4.21
C ASN A 124 -21.08 -10.18 -4.81
N LYS A 125 -21.19 -10.36 -6.14
CA LYS A 125 -22.40 -10.93 -6.75
C LYS A 125 -22.64 -12.35 -6.25
N ILE A 126 -21.60 -13.18 -6.16
CA ILE A 126 -21.69 -14.55 -5.64
C ILE A 126 -22.09 -14.53 -4.15
N ALA A 127 -21.46 -13.68 -3.35
CA ALA A 127 -21.78 -13.53 -1.94
C ALA A 127 -23.24 -13.04 -1.74
N GLN A 128 -23.70 -12.08 -2.54
CA GLN A 128 -25.03 -11.47 -2.43
C GLN A 128 -26.18 -12.33 -2.99
N GLN A 129 -26.00 -13.01 -4.13
CA GLN A 129 -26.97 -13.96 -4.67
C GLN A 129 -27.23 -15.10 -3.67
N ASN A 130 -26.18 -15.50 -2.96
CA ASN A 130 -26.27 -16.53 -1.92
C ASN A 130 -26.72 -15.98 -0.56
N ALA A 131 -26.56 -14.67 -0.35
CA ALA A 131 -27.07 -13.93 0.81
C ALA A 131 -28.52 -13.46 0.65
N SER A 132 -29.17 -13.70 -0.49
CA SER A 132 -30.57 -13.30 -0.74
C SER A 132 -31.57 -14.05 0.16
N ASN A 133 -31.13 -15.15 0.81
CA ASN A 133 -31.85 -15.83 1.90
C ASN A 133 -31.30 -15.49 3.30
N SER A 134 -30.31 -14.61 3.40
CA SER A 134 -29.47 -14.47 4.59
C SER A 134 -29.71 -13.14 5.31
N LYS A 135 -29.85 -13.23 6.62
CA LYS A 135 -30.18 -12.11 7.53
C LYS A 135 -28.97 -11.23 7.88
N TRP A 136 -27.83 -11.37 7.19
CA TRP A 136 -26.54 -10.78 7.59
C TRP A 136 -25.83 -10.06 6.44
N ARG A 137 -24.96 -9.11 6.79
CA ARG A 137 -24.16 -8.33 5.83
C ARG A 137 -22.78 -8.96 5.69
N VAL A 138 -22.54 -9.61 4.55
CA VAL A 138 -21.21 -10.07 4.14
C VAL A 138 -20.51 -8.98 3.31
N ASN A 139 -19.29 -8.63 3.71
CA ASN A 139 -18.38 -7.83 2.90
C ASN A 139 -17.34 -8.77 2.30
N ALA A 140 -17.46 -9.03 1.00
CA ALA A 140 -16.52 -9.84 0.24
C ALA A 140 -15.64 -8.93 -0.61
N SER A 141 -14.32 -9.12 -0.54
CA SER A 141 -13.39 -8.41 -1.41
C SER A 141 -12.21 -9.28 -1.79
N VAL A 142 -11.60 -8.92 -2.91
CA VAL A 142 -10.44 -9.59 -3.48
C VAL A 142 -9.33 -8.57 -3.60
N GLU A 143 -8.14 -8.95 -3.15
CA GLU A 143 -6.90 -8.22 -3.35
C GLU A 143 -5.92 -9.11 -4.11
N ILE A 144 -5.54 -8.66 -5.30
CA ILE A 144 -4.55 -9.31 -6.15
C ILE A 144 -3.23 -8.56 -5.98
N TYR A 145 -2.15 -9.32 -5.83
CA TYR A 145 -0.79 -8.80 -5.85
C TYR A 145 -0.01 -9.42 -7.01
N LEU A 146 0.57 -8.57 -7.85
CA LEU A 146 1.42 -9.01 -8.96
C LEU A 146 2.88 -8.96 -8.52
N ALA A 147 3.57 -10.10 -8.61
CA ALA A 147 5.02 -10.15 -8.49
C ALA A 147 5.68 -9.92 -9.87
N GLU A 148 6.94 -9.50 -9.87
CA GLU A 148 7.76 -9.50 -11.09
C GLU A 148 7.94 -10.94 -11.61
N PRO A 149 7.98 -11.16 -12.94
CA PRO A 149 7.95 -10.16 -14.02
C PRO A 149 6.53 -9.77 -14.47
N LEU A 150 5.49 -10.37 -13.88
CA LEU A 150 4.10 -10.12 -14.30
C LEU A 150 3.69 -8.67 -13.99
N ALA A 151 4.11 -8.13 -12.85
CA ALA A 151 3.86 -6.73 -12.49
C ALA A 151 4.37 -5.74 -13.55
N ASP A 152 5.47 -6.06 -14.23
CA ASP A 152 6.12 -5.16 -15.19
C ASP A 152 5.37 -5.08 -16.52
N THR A 153 4.76 -6.19 -16.92
CA THR A 153 4.19 -6.39 -18.27
C THR A 153 2.67 -6.40 -18.30
N ALA A 154 2.01 -6.71 -17.18
CA ALA A 154 0.56 -6.82 -17.13
C ALA A 154 -0.13 -5.46 -17.31
N LEU A 155 -1.14 -5.43 -18.19
CA LEU A 155 -2.01 -4.28 -18.41
C LEU A 155 -3.43 -4.54 -17.87
N PRO A 156 -4.17 -3.50 -17.45
CA PRO A 156 -5.51 -3.65 -16.89
C PRO A 156 -6.50 -4.38 -17.80
N ASP A 157 -6.38 -4.23 -19.11
CA ASP A 157 -7.25 -4.79 -20.15
C ASP A 157 -6.75 -6.12 -20.74
N ASN A 158 -5.75 -6.76 -20.11
CA ASN A 158 -5.23 -8.04 -20.60
C ASN A 158 -6.35 -9.08 -20.78
N PRO A 159 -6.58 -9.60 -22.00
CA PRO A 159 -7.67 -10.53 -22.27
C PRO A 159 -7.49 -11.89 -21.58
N LYS A 160 -6.27 -12.22 -21.13
CA LYS A 160 -5.94 -13.50 -20.49
C LYS A 160 -5.98 -13.44 -18.96
N VAL A 161 -6.58 -12.41 -18.37
CA VAL A 161 -6.61 -12.25 -16.90
C VAL A 161 -7.13 -13.51 -16.19
N GLU A 162 -8.20 -14.12 -16.70
CA GLU A 162 -8.78 -15.33 -16.12
C GLU A 162 -7.85 -16.55 -16.19
N GLU A 163 -7.06 -16.67 -17.26
CA GLU A 163 -6.05 -17.72 -17.38
C GLU A 163 -4.90 -17.46 -16.39
N ILE A 164 -4.43 -16.21 -16.31
CA ILE A 164 -3.31 -15.80 -15.46
C ILE A 164 -3.58 -16.07 -13.98
N ILE A 165 -4.77 -15.72 -13.47
CA ILE A 165 -5.11 -15.92 -12.05
C ILE A 165 -5.26 -17.40 -11.66
N LYS A 166 -5.40 -18.31 -12.63
CA LYS A 166 -5.54 -19.76 -12.41
C LYS A 166 -4.22 -20.52 -12.54
N GLN A 167 -3.13 -19.85 -12.91
CA GLN A 167 -1.82 -20.49 -13.01
C GLN A 167 -1.26 -20.86 -11.63
N ASP A 168 -0.51 -21.97 -11.56
CA ASP A 168 0.16 -22.43 -10.33
C ASP A 168 1.16 -21.39 -9.79
N TYR A 169 1.82 -20.67 -10.69
CA TYR A 169 2.72 -19.56 -10.36
C TYR A 169 2.11 -18.20 -10.70
N GLY A 170 0.77 -18.13 -10.67
CA GLY A 170 0.00 -16.91 -10.89
C GLY A 170 0.11 -15.92 -9.72
N PRO A 171 -0.57 -14.76 -9.82
CA PRO A 171 -0.52 -13.74 -8.80
C PRO A 171 -1.12 -14.21 -7.48
N ALA A 172 -0.67 -13.62 -6.37
CA ALA A 172 -1.30 -13.88 -5.08
C ALA A 172 -2.70 -13.29 -5.07
N TYR A 173 -3.68 -14.10 -4.67
CA TYR A 173 -5.10 -13.77 -4.71
C TYR A 173 -5.66 -13.85 -3.29
N THR A 174 -5.90 -12.72 -2.65
CA THR A 174 -6.37 -12.67 -1.25
C THR A 174 -7.86 -12.39 -1.21
N VAL A 175 -8.64 -13.37 -0.76
CA VAL A 175 -10.06 -13.23 -0.49
C VAL A 175 -10.26 -12.76 0.94
N ASN A 176 -11.01 -11.67 1.12
CA ASN A 176 -11.43 -11.18 2.43
C ASN A 176 -12.93 -11.37 2.57
N LEU A 177 -13.36 -12.16 3.56
CA LEU A 177 -14.76 -12.36 3.91
C LEU A 177 -15.00 -11.84 5.32
N SER A 178 -15.73 -10.73 5.43
CA SER A 178 -16.01 -10.09 6.71
C SER A 178 -17.51 -10.01 6.98
N TYR A 179 -17.92 -10.50 8.14
CA TYR A 179 -19.31 -10.51 8.59
C TYR A 179 -19.45 -9.59 9.80
N PHE A 180 -20.52 -8.80 9.82
CA PHE A 180 -20.79 -7.81 10.84
C PHE A 180 -22.24 -7.90 11.32
N GLU A 181 -22.49 -7.30 12.49
CA GLU A 181 -23.86 -7.07 12.99
C GLU A 181 -24.69 -8.35 13.11
N LEU A 182 -24.06 -9.47 13.53
CA LEU A 182 -24.73 -10.75 13.72
C LEU A 182 -25.78 -10.67 14.83
N GLN A 183 -27.01 -10.29 14.48
CA GLN A 183 -28.18 -10.34 15.33
C GLN A 183 -29.05 -11.51 14.88
N ASN A 184 -29.42 -12.40 15.80
CA ASN A 184 -30.28 -13.56 15.53
C ASN A 184 -29.78 -14.51 14.42
N THR A 185 -28.50 -14.45 14.07
CA THR A 185 -27.84 -15.30 13.06
C THR A 185 -26.99 -16.33 13.79
N SER A 186 -27.13 -17.62 13.42
CA SER A 186 -26.27 -18.65 13.96
C SER A 186 -24.83 -18.42 13.48
N TYR A 187 -23.88 -18.46 14.41
CA TYR A 187 -22.46 -18.44 14.06
C TYR A 187 -22.10 -19.57 13.08
N ASP A 188 -22.77 -20.72 13.19
CA ASP A 188 -22.56 -21.86 12.29
C ASP A 188 -23.03 -21.56 10.86
N ASP A 189 -24.08 -20.74 10.68
CA ASP A 189 -24.54 -20.37 9.35
C ASP A 189 -23.56 -19.43 8.64
N VAL A 190 -22.90 -18.55 9.40
CA VAL A 190 -21.81 -17.69 8.90
C VAL A 190 -20.63 -18.53 8.43
N VAL A 191 -20.23 -19.54 9.22
CA VAL A 191 -19.13 -20.43 8.83
C VAL A 191 -19.49 -21.25 7.58
N ARG A 192 -20.71 -21.76 7.47
CA ARG A 192 -21.18 -22.45 6.26
C ARG A 192 -21.19 -21.55 5.03
N ASP A 193 -21.55 -20.27 5.19
CA ASP A 193 -21.47 -19.29 4.11
C ASP A 193 -20.01 -19.05 3.66
N MET A 194 -19.08 -18.93 4.62
CA MET A 194 -17.65 -18.83 4.34
C MET A 194 -17.10 -20.04 3.57
N GLU A 195 -17.42 -21.26 4.01
CA GLU A 195 -17.04 -22.52 3.33
C GLU A 195 -17.57 -22.53 1.89
N ARG A 196 -18.84 -22.18 1.69
CA ARG A 196 -19.47 -22.15 0.36
C ARG A 196 -18.82 -21.13 -0.57
N ILE A 197 -18.60 -19.90 -0.10
CA ILE A 197 -17.96 -18.85 -0.92
C ILE A 197 -16.52 -19.27 -1.26
N THR A 198 -15.79 -19.82 -0.28
CA THR A 198 -14.44 -20.36 -0.47
C THR A 198 -14.44 -21.47 -1.52
N SER A 199 -15.36 -22.43 -1.41
CA SER A 199 -15.51 -23.52 -2.37
C SER A 199 -15.79 -23.00 -3.78
N ASN A 200 -16.58 -21.94 -3.95
CA ASN A 200 -16.80 -21.34 -5.27
C ASN A 200 -15.50 -20.77 -5.87
N VAL A 201 -14.69 -20.07 -5.06
CA VAL A 201 -13.40 -19.52 -5.51
C VAL A 201 -12.45 -20.66 -5.91
N THR A 202 -12.30 -21.68 -5.07
CA THR A 202 -11.44 -22.84 -5.33
C THR A 202 -11.91 -23.64 -6.56
N ASN A 203 -13.22 -23.90 -6.69
CA ASN A 203 -13.77 -24.64 -7.83
C ASN A 203 -13.66 -23.87 -9.16
N ASN A 204 -13.51 -22.55 -9.13
CA ASN A 204 -13.20 -21.75 -10.32
C ASN A 204 -11.74 -21.94 -10.81
N GLY A 205 -10.92 -22.71 -10.08
CA GLY A 205 -9.55 -23.07 -10.43
C GLY A 205 -8.50 -22.04 -10.05
N ILE A 206 -8.82 -21.09 -9.15
CA ILE A 206 -7.86 -20.12 -8.65
C ILE A 206 -6.98 -20.81 -7.61
N LYS A 207 -5.65 -20.80 -7.81
CA LYS A 207 -4.72 -21.64 -7.05
C LYS A 207 -4.02 -20.91 -5.91
N ASN A 208 -3.48 -19.73 -6.18
CA ASN A 208 -2.65 -18.97 -5.23
C ASN A 208 -3.51 -18.12 -4.30
N VAL A 209 -4.45 -18.76 -3.61
CA VAL A 209 -5.48 -18.09 -2.82
C VAL A 209 -5.15 -18.05 -1.34
N ASN A 210 -5.13 -16.85 -0.77
CA ASN A 210 -5.17 -16.62 0.67
C ASN A 210 -6.61 -16.30 1.08
N TYR A 211 -7.05 -16.75 2.25
CA TYR A 211 -8.34 -16.34 2.81
C TYR A 211 -8.18 -15.65 4.16
N ASN A 212 -8.79 -14.48 4.27
CA ASN A 212 -8.95 -13.72 5.51
C ASN A 212 -10.43 -13.73 5.91
N TYR A 213 -10.76 -14.53 6.92
CA TYR A 213 -12.08 -14.58 7.50
C TYR A 213 -12.16 -13.66 8.71
N SER A 214 -13.25 -12.92 8.85
CA SER A 214 -13.51 -12.07 10.01
C SER A 214 -14.99 -12.11 10.39
N VAL A 215 -15.28 -12.25 11.68
CA VAL A 215 -16.63 -12.18 12.23
C VAL A 215 -16.65 -11.19 13.37
N THR A 216 -17.49 -10.15 13.25
CA THR A 216 -17.71 -9.15 14.30
C THR A 216 -19.10 -9.34 14.89
N ASN A 217 -19.19 -9.67 16.18
CA ASN A 217 -20.47 -9.80 16.86
C ASN A 217 -21.07 -8.42 17.22
N SER A 218 -22.31 -8.41 17.70
CA SER A 218 -23.02 -7.18 18.12
C SER A 218 -22.33 -6.39 19.24
N LYS A 219 -21.43 -7.02 20.00
CA LYS A 219 -20.62 -6.37 21.05
C LYS A 219 -19.28 -5.82 20.52
N GLY A 220 -19.05 -5.91 19.20
CA GLY A 220 -17.80 -5.48 18.56
C GLY A 220 -16.62 -6.42 18.75
N VAL A 221 -16.83 -7.63 19.31
CA VAL A 221 -15.76 -8.63 19.42
C VAL A 221 -15.51 -9.23 18.04
N ILE A 222 -14.23 -9.23 17.63
CA ILE A 222 -13.79 -9.68 16.31
C ILE A 222 -13.03 -11.00 16.45
N LYS A 223 -13.51 -12.03 15.75
CA LYS A 223 -12.79 -13.29 15.50
C LYS A 223 -12.17 -13.24 14.11
N ARG A 224 -10.93 -13.69 13.96
CA ARG A 224 -10.20 -13.66 12.67
C ARG A 224 -9.48 -14.97 12.42
N CYS A 225 -9.54 -15.43 11.18
CA CYS A 225 -8.76 -16.55 10.68
C CYS A 225 -8.07 -16.11 9.39
N LYS A 226 -6.78 -16.43 9.26
CA LYS A 226 -6.00 -16.17 8.05
C LYS A 226 -5.36 -17.47 7.58
N THR A 227 -5.47 -17.72 6.29
CA THR A 227 -4.88 -18.88 5.62
C THR A 227 -4.02 -18.38 4.48
N THR A 228 -2.97 -19.11 4.17
CA THR A 228 -2.03 -18.74 3.12
C THR A 228 -1.86 -19.89 2.15
N TYR A 229 -1.79 -19.61 0.85
CA TYR A 229 -1.74 -20.63 -0.19
C TYR A 229 -0.52 -21.57 -0.09
N ASP A 230 0.55 -21.11 0.58
CA ASP A 230 1.79 -21.87 0.81
C ASP A 230 1.67 -22.89 1.95
N LYS A 231 0.59 -22.86 2.72
CA LYS A 231 0.33 -23.77 3.84
C LYS A 231 -0.98 -24.52 3.60
N PRO A 232 -0.96 -25.85 3.56
CA PRO A 232 -2.19 -26.63 3.41
C PRO A 232 -3.21 -26.24 4.48
N PHE A 233 -4.41 -25.89 4.04
CA PHE A 233 -5.56 -25.62 4.89
C PHE A 233 -6.78 -26.22 4.22
N ASP A 234 -7.49 -27.11 4.92
CA ASP A 234 -8.79 -27.59 4.45
C ASP A 234 -9.80 -26.49 4.76
N HIS A 235 -10.48 -25.98 3.73
CA HIS A 235 -11.46 -24.91 3.87
C HIS A 235 -12.85 -25.44 4.23
N SER A 236 -12.90 -26.58 4.91
CA SER A 236 -14.11 -27.19 5.44
C SER A 236 -14.75 -26.32 6.52
N TYR A 237 -16.05 -26.53 6.75
CA TYR A 237 -16.78 -25.90 7.86
C TYR A 237 -16.07 -26.07 9.21
N ASN A 238 -15.56 -27.26 9.52
CA ASN A 238 -14.95 -27.54 10.83
C ASN A 238 -13.64 -26.77 11.01
N ASP A 239 -12.79 -26.75 9.99
CA ASP A 239 -11.49 -26.07 10.05
C ASP A 239 -11.64 -24.54 10.08
N ILE A 240 -12.57 -23.98 9.30
CA ILE A 240 -12.90 -22.55 9.36
C ILE A 240 -13.45 -22.20 10.76
N LYS A 241 -14.36 -23.03 11.30
CA LYS A 241 -14.94 -22.83 12.64
C LYS A 241 -13.86 -22.83 13.72
N ASP A 242 -12.94 -23.78 13.64
CA ASP A 242 -11.87 -23.97 14.62
C ASP A 242 -10.81 -22.87 14.51
N CYS A 243 -10.50 -22.42 13.31
CA CYS A 243 -9.59 -21.31 13.07
C CYS A 243 -10.14 -19.96 13.56
N LEU A 244 -11.46 -19.77 13.57
CA LEU A 244 -12.13 -18.56 14.08
C LEU A 244 -12.40 -18.58 15.60
N ARG A 245 -11.85 -19.54 16.35
CA ARG A 245 -12.07 -19.63 17.79
C ARG A 245 -11.51 -18.44 18.56
#